data_AF-A0A8J5G219-F1
#
_entry.id   AF-A0A8J5G219-F1
#
_cell.length_a   1.000
_cell.length_b   1.000
_cell.length_c   1.000
_cell.angle_alpha   90.00
_cell.angle_beta   90.00
_cell.angle_gamma   90.00
#
_symmetry.space_group_name_H-M   'P 1'
#
loop_
_entity.id
_entity.type
_entity.pdbx_description
1 polymer ?
#
loop_
_entity_poly.entity_id
_entity_poly.type
_entity_poly.pdbx_seq_one_letter_code
_entity_poly.pdbx_strand_id
1 'polypeptide(L)'
;MAMMNKTRDLIQGIVREKSLKWVLSRRTSFEDEYEEMRRSPSGRRKWISDLSPVANVIVGRCSQILNVTMDELQSNFNSVASDTKKSSSNYARNFLEYCCFRTLALSTQVSGHLSDKTFRRLTFDMMLAWEAPAAESQPTLKVDKERTAGVEAFSRIAPAIPTIADVITCFNLFEVLTTSTGGRLTFAVYEKYLGALDRAIKKMKTQTESSLLSGLRLHREERILEVDGTLTTQPVLEHIGTSTWPGRLTLTDHALYFEALRVVTFDKPKVYELAHDLKQSIKPELTGPWGSRLFDKAVMYKSISLSEPMIMEFPELTGHSRRDYWLAIMREVLYAHRFIQKHEIEGVEKEETLSKSVLGILRIQAIRDLLLSAAIKYEALLMFNFCNQLPGGDNILETLANVIASRRLDRTNQSTSRSGMYSISTLGILSNLGLVSQVSTEDKLLVGEIVVGELTSLERAVNDTRINYKQLEKAQATIDGVKVDGLDTNFAVMKLIYWLHGSHASNEEFCQLAKLAGFLLNSMMHTGC
;
A
#
# COMPACT_ATOMS: atom_id res chain seq x y z
N MET A 1 39.01 4.76 -16.13
CA MET A 1 38.23 5.25 -14.97
C MET A 1 37.74 6.70 -15.09
N ALA A 2 38.32 7.59 -15.91
CA ALA A 2 37.85 8.99 -16.03
C ALA A 2 36.60 9.23 -16.93
N MET A 3 36.26 8.29 -17.81
CA MET A 3 35.14 8.45 -18.76
C MET A 3 33.76 8.13 -18.16
N MET A 4 33.72 7.38 -17.05
CA MET A 4 32.47 6.90 -16.43
C MET A 4 31.86 7.90 -15.45
N ASN A 5 32.69 8.76 -14.83
CA ASN A 5 32.23 9.85 -13.96
C ASN A 5 31.58 10.98 -14.77
N LYS A 6 32.13 11.33 -15.94
CA LYS A 6 31.55 12.35 -16.82
C LYS A 6 30.15 12.00 -17.30
N THR A 7 29.85 10.73 -17.58
CA THR A 7 28.51 10.29 -17.98
C THR A 7 27.52 10.34 -16.81
N ARG A 8 28.00 10.08 -15.59
CA ARG A 8 27.20 10.09 -14.36
C ARG A 8 26.78 11.51 -13.96
N ASP A 9 27.71 12.46 -14.03
CA ASP A 9 27.45 13.89 -13.77
C ASP A 9 26.56 14.52 -14.85
N LEU A 10 26.70 14.09 -16.10
CA LEU A 10 25.85 14.54 -17.20
C LEU A 10 24.41 14.01 -17.05
N ILE A 11 24.22 12.77 -16.58
CA ILE A 11 22.90 12.20 -16.30
C ILE A 11 22.22 12.95 -15.14
N GLN A 12 22.95 13.25 -14.07
CA GLN A 12 22.42 14.04 -12.94
C GLN A 12 22.04 15.47 -13.35
N GLY A 13 22.85 16.10 -14.23
CA GLY A 13 22.57 17.44 -14.76
C GLY A 13 21.39 17.50 -15.74
N ILE A 14 21.18 16.46 -16.55
CA ILE A 14 20.08 16.42 -17.55
C ILE A 14 18.73 16.07 -16.90
N VAL A 15 18.73 15.27 -15.83
CA VAL A 15 17.52 14.84 -15.12
C VAL A 15 16.87 15.98 -14.32
N ARG A 16 17.64 17.02 -13.97
CA ARG A 16 17.15 18.14 -13.14
C ARG A 16 16.42 19.25 -13.93
N GLU A 17 16.68 19.39 -15.23
CA GLU A 17 16.14 20.51 -16.03
C GLU A 17 15.22 20.11 -17.20
N LYS A 18 15.19 18.84 -17.60
CA LYS A 18 14.32 18.39 -18.69
C LYS A 18 13.30 17.39 -18.16
N SER A 19 12.16 17.93 -17.77
CA SER A 19 10.89 17.22 -17.75
C SER A 19 10.84 16.23 -18.93
N LEU A 20 10.63 14.94 -18.64
CA LEU A 20 10.46 13.84 -19.60
C LEU A 20 9.37 14.08 -20.67
N LYS A 21 8.72 15.26 -20.63
CA LYS A 21 7.80 15.83 -21.62
C LYS A 21 8.22 15.61 -23.07
N TRP A 22 9.49 15.64 -23.45
CA TRP A 22 9.83 15.52 -24.88
C TRP A 22 9.95 14.07 -25.40
N VAL A 23 10.12 13.07 -24.54
CA VAL A 23 10.36 11.67 -24.97
C VAL A 23 9.05 10.89 -25.18
N LEU A 24 7.93 11.34 -24.61
CA LEU A 24 6.63 10.65 -24.73
C LEU A 24 5.47 11.59 -25.16
N SER A 25 5.76 12.81 -25.62
CA SER A 25 4.73 13.79 -26.06
C SER A 25 4.20 13.59 -27.49
N ARG A 26 4.25 12.38 -28.04
CA ARG A 26 3.35 12.04 -29.15
C ARG A 26 2.33 11.05 -28.62
N ARG A 27 1.05 11.39 -28.80
CA ARG A 27 -0.07 10.44 -28.76
C ARG A 27 0.11 9.42 -29.89
N THR A 28 1.11 8.56 -29.79
CA THR A 28 1.19 7.34 -30.59
C THR A 28 0.48 6.29 -29.75
N SER A 29 -0.61 5.75 -30.30
CA SER A 29 -1.22 4.57 -29.71
C SER A 29 -0.20 3.43 -29.71
N PHE A 30 -0.39 2.41 -28.85
CA PHE A 30 0.45 1.21 -28.90
C PHE A 30 0.56 0.65 -30.33
N GLU A 31 -0.51 0.75 -31.11
CA GLU A 31 -0.58 0.30 -32.49
C GLU A 31 0.33 1.11 -33.42
N ASP A 32 0.42 2.42 -33.22
CA ASP A 32 1.30 3.28 -34.00
C ASP A 32 2.79 3.00 -33.72
N GLU A 33 3.14 2.74 -32.45
CA GLU A 33 4.51 2.37 -32.06
C GLU A 33 4.89 0.97 -32.54
N TYR A 34 3.94 0.02 -32.50
CA TYR A 34 4.11 -1.31 -33.05
C TYR A 34 4.35 -1.26 -34.57
N GLU A 35 3.53 -0.51 -35.30
CA GLU A 35 3.65 -0.33 -36.74
C GLU A 35 4.94 0.43 -37.13
N GLU A 36 5.34 1.45 -36.36
CA GLU A 36 6.60 2.17 -36.58
C GLU A 36 7.82 1.25 -36.37
N MET A 37 7.80 0.42 -35.31
CA MET A 37 8.87 -0.53 -35.01
C MET A 37 8.94 -1.64 -36.06
N ARG A 38 7.81 -2.06 -36.64
CA ARG A 38 7.76 -3.02 -37.75
C ARG A 38 8.29 -2.44 -39.05
N ARG A 39 8.04 -1.15 -39.32
CA ARG A 39 8.41 -0.45 -40.58
C ARG A 39 9.87 -0.01 -40.64
N SER A 40 10.57 0.09 -39.52
CA SER A 40 11.97 0.54 -39.48
C SER A 40 12.86 -0.35 -38.60
N PRO A 41 13.22 -1.57 -39.06
CA PRO A 41 14.06 -2.51 -38.32
C PRO A 41 15.55 -2.12 -38.21
N SER A 42 15.97 -0.95 -38.72
CA SER A 42 17.37 -0.50 -38.71
C SER A 42 17.58 0.70 -37.75
N GLY A 43 18.40 0.53 -36.70
CA GLY A 43 18.78 1.57 -35.74
C GLY A 43 18.58 1.18 -34.27
N ARG A 44 18.39 2.17 -33.36
CA ARG A 44 18.20 1.99 -31.90
C ARG A 44 17.00 1.10 -31.49
N ARG A 45 16.14 0.68 -32.43
CA ARG A 45 14.93 -0.13 -32.22
C ARG A 45 14.96 -1.38 -33.10
N LYS A 46 15.76 -2.38 -32.72
CA LYS A 46 15.86 -3.66 -33.43
C LYS A 46 14.86 -4.67 -32.86
N TRP A 47 14.13 -5.37 -33.72
CA TRP A 47 13.18 -6.41 -33.31
C TRP A 47 13.92 -7.64 -32.78
N ILE A 48 13.57 -8.10 -31.57
CA ILE A 48 14.12 -9.32 -30.96
C ILE A 48 13.13 -10.45 -31.19
N SER A 49 13.57 -11.49 -31.90
CA SER A 49 12.75 -12.63 -32.34
C SER A 49 12.08 -13.39 -31.19
N ASP A 50 12.74 -13.44 -30.04
CA ASP A 50 12.30 -14.25 -28.90
C ASP A 50 11.21 -13.55 -28.08
N LEU A 51 11.01 -12.24 -28.30
CA LEU A 51 10.06 -11.40 -27.58
C LEU A 51 8.73 -11.28 -28.33
N SER A 52 7.64 -11.19 -27.57
CA SER A 52 6.34 -10.86 -28.12
C SER A 52 6.32 -9.44 -28.70
N PRO A 53 5.33 -9.12 -29.55
CA PRO A 53 5.17 -7.75 -30.03
C PRO A 53 5.08 -6.69 -28.94
N VAL A 54 4.31 -6.97 -27.89
CA VAL A 54 4.13 -6.05 -26.75
C VAL A 54 5.44 -5.91 -25.98
N ALA A 55 6.18 -7.01 -25.78
CA ALA A 55 7.47 -6.98 -25.10
C ALA A 55 8.53 -6.20 -25.90
N ASN A 56 8.60 -6.36 -27.23
CA ASN A 56 9.51 -5.58 -28.08
C ASN A 56 9.25 -4.06 -27.96
N VAL A 57 7.99 -3.64 -28.02
CA VAL A 57 7.61 -2.22 -27.83
C VAL A 57 8.06 -1.71 -26.46
N ILE A 58 7.81 -2.46 -25.40
CA ILE A 58 8.22 -2.09 -24.04
C ILE A 58 9.74 -2.02 -23.88
N VAL A 59 10.49 -3.00 -24.38
CA VAL A 59 11.96 -2.96 -24.34
C VAL A 59 12.48 -1.75 -25.13
N GLY A 60 11.86 -1.43 -26.27
CA GLY A 60 12.13 -0.22 -27.03
C GLY A 60 11.92 1.07 -26.23
N ARG A 61 10.82 1.18 -25.47
CA ARG A 61 10.56 2.32 -24.56
C ARG A 61 11.59 2.37 -23.42
N CYS A 62 11.91 1.23 -22.80
CA CYS A 62 12.94 1.11 -21.77
C CYS A 62 14.31 1.59 -22.27
N SER A 63 14.71 1.19 -23.49
CA SER A 63 15.96 1.59 -24.12
C SER A 63 16.08 3.11 -24.29
N GLN A 64 14.97 3.77 -24.65
CA GLN A 64 14.91 5.23 -24.80
C GLN A 64 15.03 5.95 -23.46
N ILE A 65 14.31 5.50 -22.44
CA ILE A 65 14.34 6.09 -21.10
C ILE A 65 15.73 5.92 -20.46
N LEU A 66 16.35 4.75 -20.64
CA LEU A 66 17.69 4.45 -20.14
C LEU A 66 18.82 5.06 -21.00
N ASN A 67 18.48 5.67 -22.15
CA ASN A 67 19.41 6.19 -23.15
C ASN A 67 20.52 5.18 -23.56
N VAL A 68 20.10 3.93 -23.81
CA VAL A 68 20.95 2.84 -24.31
C VAL A 68 20.25 2.16 -25.49
N THR A 69 20.98 1.43 -26.32
CA THR A 69 20.39 0.65 -27.41
C THR A 69 19.77 -0.65 -26.89
N MET A 70 18.83 -1.23 -27.64
CA MET A 70 18.27 -2.55 -27.31
C MET A 70 19.34 -3.66 -27.33
N ASP A 71 20.30 -3.60 -28.26
CA ASP A 71 21.42 -4.56 -28.33
C ASP A 71 22.34 -4.43 -27.09
N GLU A 72 22.62 -3.21 -26.62
CA GLU A 72 23.36 -2.99 -25.37
C GLU A 72 22.60 -3.50 -24.15
N LEU A 73 21.26 -3.32 -24.08
CA LEU A 73 20.46 -3.89 -23.00
C LEU A 73 20.54 -5.41 -22.99
N GLN A 74 20.41 -6.03 -24.16
CA GLN A 74 20.49 -7.48 -24.30
C GLN A 74 21.89 -8.01 -23.96
N SER A 75 22.94 -7.35 -24.44
CA SER A 75 24.32 -7.69 -24.12
C SER A 75 24.61 -7.58 -22.63
N ASN A 76 24.19 -6.48 -21.98
CA ASN A 76 24.35 -6.28 -20.55
C ASN A 76 23.57 -7.31 -19.71
N PHE A 77 22.36 -7.69 -20.16
CA PHE A 77 21.61 -8.76 -19.51
C PHE A 77 22.36 -10.10 -19.64
N ASN A 78 22.82 -10.43 -20.85
CA ASN A 78 23.53 -11.68 -21.11
C ASN A 78 24.88 -11.77 -20.37
N SER A 79 25.54 -10.64 -20.08
CA SER A 79 26.78 -10.63 -19.30
C SER A 79 26.56 -10.79 -17.79
N VAL A 80 25.42 -10.34 -17.26
CA VAL A 80 25.13 -10.35 -15.81
C VAL A 80 24.26 -11.54 -15.39
N ALA A 81 23.43 -12.06 -16.29
CA ALA A 81 22.55 -13.19 -16.01
C ALA A 81 23.35 -14.49 -15.82
N SER A 82 22.96 -15.31 -14.84
CA SER A 82 23.43 -16.69 -14.72
C SER A 82 22.88 -17.55 -15.86
N ASP A 83 23.52 -18.68 -16.13
CA ASP A 83 23.11 -19.57 -17.23
C ASP A 83 21.70 -20.15 -17.03
N THR A 84 21.27 -20.32 -15.77
CA THR A 84 19.89 -20.68 -15.40
C THR A 84 18.87 -19.62 -15.84
N LYS A 85 19.21 -18.33 -15.74
CA LYS A 85 18.37 -17.19 -16.14
C LYS A 85 18.36 -16.97 -17.66
N LYS A 86 19.29 -17.58 -18.39
CA LYS A 86 19.38 -17.59 -19.86
C LYS A 86 18.67 -18.77 -20.51
N SER A 87 18.04 -19.66 -19.73
CA SER A 87 17.28 -20.80 -20.27
C SER A 87 16.21 -20.31 -21.26
N SER A 88 16.11 -20.99 -22.41
CA SER A 88 15.28 -20.55 -23.55
C SER A 88 13.80 -20.35 -23.20
N SER A 89 13.26 -21.09 -22.23
CA SER A 89 11.86 -21.00 -21.82
C SER A 89 11.52 -19.77 -20.97
N ASN A 90 12.50 -19.18 -20.28
CA ASN A 90 12.29 -18.03 -19.39
C ASN A 90 13.06 -16.77 -19.82
N TYR A 91 13.88 -16.87 -20.87
CA TYR A 91 14.71 -15.77 -21.36
C TYR A 91 13.90 -14.49 -21.60
N ALA A 92 12.82 -14.58 -22.39
CA ALA A 92 11.99 -13.44 -22.74
C ALA A 92 11.42 -12.71 -21.51
N ARG A 93 10.95 -13.47 -20.51
CA ARG A 93 10.41 -12.93 -19.26
C ARG A 93 11.50 -12.27 -18.43
N ASN A 94 12.62 -12.95 -18.22
CA ASN A 94 13.73 -12.44 -17.41
C ASN A 94 14.38 -11.20 -18.04
N PHE A 95 14.53 -11.18 -19.36
CA PHE A 95 15.06 -10.04 -20.08
C PHE A 95 14.10 -8.83 -20.01
N LEU A 96 12.80 -9.07 -20.18
CA LEU A 96 11.79 -8.03 -20.01
C LEU A 96 11.82 -7.45 -18.59
N GLU A 97 11.85 -8.29 -17.56
CA GLU A 97 11.98 -7.85 -16.16
C GLU A 97 13.23 -7.02 -15.92
N TYR A 98 14.38 -7.45 -16.43
CA TYR A 98 15.62 -6.68 -16.34
C TYR A 98 15.45 -5.27 -16.93
N CYS A 99 14.85 -5.16 -18.10
CA CYS A 99 14.60 -3.87 -18.75
C CYS A 99 13.60 -3.03 -17.94
N CYS A 100 12.50 -3.62 -17.47
CA CYS A 100 11.49 -2.96 -16.67
C CYS A 100 12.09 -2.43 -15.37
N PHE A 101 12.71 -3.26 -14.55
CA PHE A 101 13.20 -2.85 -13.22
C PHE A 101 14.29 -1.78 -13.29
N ARG A 102 15.19 -1.86 -14.28
CA ARG A 102 16.16 -0.77 -14.52
C ARG A 102 15.48 0.55 -14.88
N THR A 103 14.48 0.48 -15.76
CA THR A 103 13.72 1.66 -16.21
C THR A 103 12.91 2.27 -15.06
N LEU A 104 12.26 1.45 -14.24
CA LEU A 104 11.49 1.89 -13.08
C LEU A 104 12.39 2.50 -12.00
N ALA A 105 13.58 1.91 -11.75
CA ALA A 105 14.56 2.46 -10.81
C ALA A 105 15.07 3.86 -11.21
N LEU A 106 15.14 4.17 -12.51
CA LEU A 106 15.46 5.50 -13.00
C LEU A 106 14.24 6.44 -12.95
N SER A 107 13.09 5.97 -13.43
CA SER A 107 11.88 6.79 -13.57
C SER A 107 11.32 7.28 -12.23
N THR A 108 11.48 6.47 -11.17
CA THR A 108 11.06 6.82 -9.80
C THR A 108 11.96 7.84 -9.10
N GLN A 109 13.12 8.17 -9.68
CA GLN A 109 13.98 9.25 -9.19
C GLN A 109 13.44 10.64 -9.53
N VAL A 110 12.54 10.72 -10.51
CA VAL A 110 11.91 11.98 -10.90
C VAL A 110 10.77 12.30 -9.93
N SER A 111 10.84 13.48 -9.32
CA SER A 111 9.77 13.99 -8.45
C SER A 111 8.46 14.10 -9.23
N GLY A 112 7.36 13.59 -8.65
CA GLY A 112 6.04 13.65 -9.29
C GLY A 112 5.81 12.64 -10.41
N HIS A 113 6.61 11.58 -10.52
CA HIS A 113 6.40 10.48 -11.48
C HIS A 113 4.97 9.90 -11.45
N LEU A 114 4.32 9.86 -10.28
CA LEU A 114 2.93 9.42 -10.16
C LEU A 114 1.94 10.37 -10.81
N SER A 115 2.25 11.66 -10.99
CA SER A 115 1.40 12.62 -11.70
C SER A 115 1.53 12.51 -13.23
N ASP A 116 2.59 11.86 -13.71
CA ASP A 116 2.88 11.67 -15.13
C ASP A 116 2.03 10.53 -15.72
N LYS A 117 1.05 10.88 -16.58
CA LYS A 117 0.18 9.91 -17.26
C LYS A 117 0.97 8.90 -18.09
N THR A 118 2.09 9.33 -18.66
CA THR A 118 2.96 8.50 -19.48
C THR A 118 3.72 7.47 -18.65
N PHE A 119 4.13 7.85 -17.45
CA PHE A 119 4.65 6.89 -16.46
C PHE A 119 3.59 5.87 -16.05
N ARG A 120 2.36 6.31 -15.72
CA ARG A 120 1.24 5.40 -15.37
C ARG A 120 0.93 4.42 -16.50
N ARG A 121 0.96 4.89 -17.75
CA ARG A 121 0.73 4.06 -18.92
C ARG A 121 1.86 3.07 -19.15
N LEU A 122 3.11 3.51 -18.99
CA LEU A 122 4.29 2.66 -19.11
C LEU A 122 4.24 1.50 -18.11
N THR A 123 3.99 1.76 -16.82
CA THR A 123 3.95 0.71 -15.80
C THR A 123 2.81 -0.30 -16.04
N PHE A 124 1.66 0.16 -16.54
CA PHE A 124 0.57 -0.72 -16.94
C PHE A 124 0.93 -1.57 -18.18
N ASP A 125 1.49 -0.95 -19.21
CA ASP A 125 1.90 -1.68 -20.42
C ASP A 125 3.05 -2.68 -20.13
N MET A 126 3.92 -2.40 -19.14
CA MET A 126 4.89 -3.36 -18.62
C MET A 126 4.21 -4.60 -18.00
N MET A 127 3.10 -4.44 -17.28
CA MET A 127 2.32 -5.58 -16.77
C MET A 127 1.73 -6.40 -17.92
N LEU A 128 1.18 -5.74 -18.94
CA LEU A 128 0.64 -6.43 -20.12
C LEU A 128 1.73 -7.21 -20.88
N ALA A 129 2.91 -6.60 -21.06
CA ALA A 129 4.05 -7.27 -21.69
C ALA A 129 4.52 -8.48 -20.86
N TRP A 130 4.45 -8.39 -19.54
CA TRP A 130 4.90 -9.45 -18.64
C TRP A 130 3.99 -10.69 -18.67
N GLU A 131 2.68 -10.53 -18.91
CA GLU A 131 1.74 -11.67 -19.06
C GLU A 131 2.07 -12.54 -20.28
N ALA A 132 2.53 -11.92 -21.37
CA ALA A 132 2.83 -12.60 -22.63
C ALA A 132 4.17 -12.10 -23.20
N PRO A 133 5.32 -12.47 -22.59
CA PRO A 133 6.61 -11.86 -22.91
C PRO A 133 7.30 -12.49 -24.13
N ALA A 134 7.04 -13.77 -24.43
CA ALA A 134 7.73 -14.53 -25.48
C ALA A 134 6.99 -14.48 -26.82
N ALA A 135 7.70 -14.62 -27.95
CA ALA A 135 7.10 -14.61 -29.28
C ALA A 135 6.06 -15.73 -29.50
N GLU A 136 6.23 -16.86 -28.82
CA GLU A 136 5.28 -17.99 -28.81
C GLU A 136 3.99 -17.68 -28.02
N SER A 137 3.99 -16.62 -27.22
CA SER A 137 2.79 -16.19 -26.48
C SER A 137 1.80 -15.62 -27.50
N GLN A 138 0.78 -16.41 -27.85
CA GLN A 138 -0.24 -16.01 -28.82
C GLN A 138 -0.83 -14.64 -28.45
N PRO A 139 -0.72 -13.62 -29.33
CA PRO A 139 -1.44 -12.39 -29.11
C PRO A 139 -2.92 -12.71 -29.30
N THR A 140 -3.71 -12.66 -28.23
CA THR A 140 -5.16 -12.57 -28.36
C THR A 140 -5.53 -11.17 -28.84
N LEU A 141 -5.10 -10.84 -30.07
CA LEU A 141 -5.63 -9.72 -30.85
C LEU A 141 -7.04 -10.12 -31.30
N LYS A 142 -7.97 -10.17 -30.34
CA LYS A 142 -9.39 -10.05 -30.63
C LYS A 142 -9.75 -8.58 -30.48
N VAL A 143 -10.18 -8.03 -31.60
CA VAL A 143 -10.81 -6.72 -31.83
C VAL A 143 -11.60 -6.28 -30.59
N ASP A 144 -11.26 -5.09 -30.09
CA ASP A 144 -12.07 -4.27 -29.17
C ASP A 144 -12.34 -4.81 -27.74
N LYS A 145 -11.39 -5.55 -27.14
CA LYS A 145 -11.37 -5.75 -25.68
C LYS A 145 -10.31 -4.88 -25.02
N GLU A 146 -10.72 -4.11 -24.01
CA GLU A 146 -9.81 -3.39 -23.11
C GLU A 146 -8.74 -4.35 -22.58
N ARG A 147 -7.46 -4.07 -22.84
CA ARG A 147 -6.36 -4.92 -22.36
C ARG A 147 -6.31 -4.81 -20.83
N THR A 148 -6.35 -5.94 -20.14
CA THR A 148 -6.36 -6.02 -18.67
C THR A 148 -5.19 -6.85 -18.14
N ALA A 149 -4.56 -6.42 -17.06
CA ALA A 149 -3.50 -7.17 -16.40
C ALA A 149 -4.05 -8.11 -15.30
N GLY A 150 -3.50 -9.31 -15.20
CA GLY A 150 -3.79 -10.28 -14.14
C GLY A 150 -2.93 -10.06 -12.89
N VAL A 151 -3.27 -10.82 -11.84
CA VAL A 151 -2.67 -10.70 -10.51
C VAL A 151 -1.17 -10.94 -10.52
N GLU A 152 -0.67 -11.92 -11.29
CA GLU A 152 0.75 -12.26 -11.34
C GLU A 152 1.60 -11.15 -11.96
N ALA A 153 1.09 -10.49 -13.00
CA ALA A 153 1.80 -9.38 -13.62
C ALA A 153 1.85 -8.16 -12.70
N PHE A 154 0.73 -7.89 -12.01
CA PHE A 154 0.66 -6.81 -11.02
C PHE A 154 1.57 -7.08 -9.81
N SER A 155 1.49 -8.26 -9.20
CA SER A 155 2.30 -8.64 -8.03
C SER A 155 3.80 -8.65 -8.35
N ARG A 156 4.16 -8.82 -9.63
CA ARG A 156 5.55 -8.79 -10.07
C ARG A 156 6.07 -7.39 -10.40
N ILE A 157 5.32 -6.59 -11.16
CA ILE A 157 5.79 -5.28 -11.65
C ILE A 157 5.51 -4.17 -10.63
N ALA A 158 4.35 -4.17 -9.97
CA ALA A 158 3.94 -3.05 -9.12
C ALA A 158 4.84 -2.86 -7.89
N PRO A 159 5.26 -3.90 -7.14
CA PRO A 159 6.10 -3.71 -5.96
C PRO A 159 7.55 -3.35 -6.30
N ALA A 160 7.93 -3.35 -7.59
CA ALA A 160 9.19 -2.74 -8.02
C ALA A 160 9.19 -1.23 -7.76
N ILE A 161 8.01 -0.63 -7.57
CA ILE A 161 7.85 0.76 -7.14
C ILE A 161 7.18 0.73 -5.76
N PRO A 162 7.97 0.75 -4.68
CA PRO A 162 7.45 0.74 -3.31
C PRO A 162 6.35 1.77 -3.04
N THR A 163 6.26 2.88 -3.75
CA THR A 163 5.11 3.79 -3.58
C THR A 163 3.79 3.17 -4.06
N ILE A 164 3.81 2.44 -5.17
CA ILE A 164 2.61 1.86 -5.82
C ILE A 164 2.12 0.61 -5.09
N ALA A 165 3.01 -0.31 -4.73
CA ALA A 165 2.62 -1.54 -4.06
C ALA A 165 3.77 -2.03 -3.17
N ASP A 166 3.41 -2.87 -2.21
CA ASP A 166 4.35 -3.55 -1.34
C ASP A 166 4.25 -5.06 -1.54
N VAL A 167 5.37 -5.78 -1.43
CA VAL A 167 5.44 -7.23 -1.67
C VAL A 167 4.46 -8.00 -0.77
N ILE A 168 4.31 -7.61 0.49
CA ILE A 168 3.49 -8.32 1.48
C ILE A 168 1.99 -8.12 1.22
N THR A 169 1.60 -6.90 0.85
CA THR A 169 0.17 -6.54 0.69
C THR A 169 -0.31 -6.48 -0.77
N CYS A 170 0.56 -6.76 -1.76
CA CYS A 170 0.25 -6.59 -3.18
C CYS A 170 -0.96 -7.40 -3.66
N PHE A 171 -1.12 -8.63 -3.18
CA PHE A 171 -2.26 -9.48 -3.57
C PHE A 171 -3.58 -8.92 -3.05
N ASN A 172 -3.62 -8.46 -1.80
CA ASN A 172 -4.80 -7.84 -1.19
C ASN A 172 -5.13 -6.52 -1.90
N LEU A 173 -4.11 -5.73 -2.25
CA LEU A 173 -4.28 -4.51 -3.04
C LEU A 173 -4.89 -4.80 -4.42
N PHE A 174 -4.40 -5.82 -5.11
CA PHE A 174 -4.95 -6.22 -6.41
C PHE A 174 -6.42 -6.63 -6.31
N GLU A 175 -6.78 -7.43 -5.30
CA GLU A 175 -8.16 -7.87 -5.07
C GLU A 175 -9.11 -6.67 -4.89
N VAL A 176 -8.71 -5.69 -4.08
CA VAL A 176 -9.47 -4.47 -3.85
C VAL A 176 -9.60 -3.64 -5.13
N LEU A 177 -8.51 -3.48 -5.89
CA LEU A 177 -8.55 -2.75 -7.16
C LEU A 177 -9.43 -3.45 -8.21
N THR A 178 -9.54 -4.78 -8.16
CA THR A 178 -10.21 -5.57 -9.21
C THR A 178 -11.57 -6.13 -8.81
N THR A 179 -12.10 -5.71 -7.66
CA THR A 179 -13.39 -6.16 -7.13
C THR A 179 -14.54 -5.91 -8.13
N SER A 180 -14.51 -4.79 -8.86
CA SER A 180 -15.54 -4.43 -9.85
C SER A 180 -15.27 -4.93 -11.27
N THR A 181 -14.11 -5.54 -11.51
CA THR A 181 -13.63 -5.90 -12.86
C THR A 181 -13.37 -7.40 -13.03
N GLY A 182 -13.99 -8.23 -12.19
CA GLY A 182 -13.91 -9.69 -12.30
C GLY A 182 -12.49 -10.24 -12.09
N GLY A 183 -11.69 -9.62 -11.23
CA GLY A 183 -10.34 -10.08 -10.93
C GLY A 183 -9.28 -9.76 -11.98
N ARG A 184 -9.57 -8.81 -12.90
CA ARG A 184 -8.57 -8.30 -13.86
C ARG A 184 -8.43 -6.79 -13.75
N LEU A 185 -7.20 -6.29 -13.76
CA LEU A 185 -6.91 -4.86 -13.61
C LEU A 185 -7.02 -4.15 -14.95
N THR A 186 -7.92 -3.17 -15.05
CA THR A 186 -8.05 -2.29 -16.21
C THR A 186 -7.13 -1.08 -16.08
N PHE A 187 -6.78 -0.46 -17.20
CA PHE A 187 -5.95 0.76 -17.17
C PHE A 187 -6.69 1.90 -16.47
N ALA A 188 -8.01 2.02 -16.68
CA ALA A 188 -8.81 3.08 -16.08
C ALA A 188 -8.80 3.02 -14.54
N VAL A 189 -8.90 1.83 -13.94
CA VAL A 189 -8.79 1.65 -12.49
C VAL A 189 -7.38 2.00 -12.02
N TYR A 190 -6.36 1.47 -12.70
CA TYR A 190 -4.97 1.70 -12.32
C TYR A 190 -4.56 3.18 -12.43
N GLU A 191 -4.97 3.89 -13.48
CA GLU A 191 -4.72 5.32 -13.65
C GLU A 191 -5.39 6.15 -12.56
N LYS A 192 -6.64 5.83 -12.20
CA LYS A 192 -7.35 6.51 -11.11
C LYS A 192 -6.68 6.25 -9.76
N TYR A 193 -6.27 5.02 -9.49
CA TYR A 193 -5.52 4.65 -8.28
C TYR A 193 -4.23 5.46 -8.14
N LEU A 194 -3.37 5.47 -9.17
CA LEU A 194 -2.11 6.23 -9.12
C LEU A 194 -2.35 7.75 -9.03
N GLY A 195 -3.42 8.25 -9.65
CA GLY A 195 -3.85 9.64 -9.50
C GLY A 195 -4.30 9.99 -8.09
N ALA A 196 -5.03 9.09 -7.41
CA ALA A 196 -5.42 9.26 -6.02
C ALA A 196 -4.21 9.18 -5.08
N LEU A 197 -3.26 8.30 -5.37
CA LEU A 197 -2.01 8.16 -4.61
C LEU A 197 -1.14 9.42 -4.69
N ASP A 198 -0.99 10.02 -5.86
CA ASP A 198 -0.31 11.31 -6.04
C ASP A 198 -0.96 12.43 -5.20
N ARG A 199 -2.31 12.46 -5.14
CA ARG A 199 -3.05 13.42 -4.29
C ARG A 199 -2.82 13.16 -2.81
N ALA A 200 -2.85 11.90 -2.37
CA ALA A 200 -2.58 11.52 -0.98
C ALA A 200 -1.17 11.95 -0.55
N ILE A 201 -0.16 11.72 -1.38
CA ILE A 201 1.22 12.14 -1.13
C ILE A 201 1.33 13.66 -1.01
N LYS A 202 0.70 14.40 -1.92
CA LYS A 202 0.68 15.87 -1.87
C LYS A 202 -0.03 16.38 -0.62
N LYS A 203 -1.18 15.79 -0.26
CA LYS A 203 -1.92 16.10 0.98
C LYS A 203 -1.00 15.92 2.19
N MET A 204 -0.38 14.75 2.34
CA MET A 204 0.52 14.44 3.46
C MET A 204 1.69 15.43 3.54
N LYS A 205 2.30 15.77 2.41
CA LYS A 205 3.39 16.76 2.33
C LYS A 205 2.93 18.13 2.83
N THR A 206 1.82 18.64 2.29
CA THR A 206 1.27 19.94 2.70
C THR A 206 0.86 19.99 4.17
N GLN A 207 0.34 18.88 4.71
CA GLN A 207 0.01 18.77 6.13
C GLN A 207 1.28 18.78 6.98
N THR A 208 2.29 18.01 6.59
CA THR A 208 3.58 17.91 7.31
C THR A 208 4.32 19.25 7.33
N GLU A 209 4.28 20.02 6.24
CA GLU A 209 4.88 21.37 6.12
C GLU A 209 4.07 22.47 6.83
N SER A 210 2.82 22.19 7.22
CA SER A 210 1.99 23.17 7.90
C SER A 210 2.51 23.50 9.30
N SER A 211 2.11 24.65 9.84
CA SER A 211 2.45 25.03 11.22
C SER A 211 1.78 24.16 12.29
N LEU A 212 0.90 23.22 11.88
CA LEU A 212 0.16 22.34 12.77
C LEU A 212 1.14 21.50 13.60
N LEU A 213 1.03 21.63 14.94
CA LEU A 213 1.87 20.92 15.91
C LEU A 213 3.39 21.13 15.73
N SER A 214 3.81 22.15 14.97
CA SER A 214 5.22 22.39 14.62
C SER A 214 6.15 22.38 15.83
N GLY A 215 5.83 23.11 16.89
CA GLY A 215 6.65 23.15 18.12
C GLY A 215 6.86 21.79 18.81
N LEU A 216 5.94 20.84 18.67
CA LEU A 216 6.01 19.52 19.31
C LEU A 216 6.70 18.48 18.41
N ARG A 217 6.48 18.56 17.10
CA ARG A 217 7.00 17.63 16.10
C ARG A 217 8.46 17.88 15.72
N LEU A 218 8.91 19.14 15.79
CA LEU A 218 10.24 19.57 15.33
C LEU A 218 11.38 18.77 15.95
N HIS A 219 11.27 18.31 17.20
CA HIS A 219 12.31 17.55 17.86
C HIS A 219 12.50 16.12 17.32
N ARG A 220 11.46 15.54 16.70
CA ARG A 220 11.46 14.16 16.18
C ARG A 220 11.23 14.08 14.66
N GLU A 221 11.12 15.22 14.00
CA GLU A 221 10.83 15.34 12.56
C GLU A 221 9.62 14.50 12.12
N GLU A 222 8.60 14.41 12.98
CA GLU A 222 7.44 13.54 12.74
C GLU A 222 6.68 13.97 11.47
N ARG A 223 6.05 13.03 10.78
CA ARG A 223 5.20 13.31 9.60
C ARG A 223 3.73 13.23 9.94
N ILE A 224 2.92 14.17 9.43
CA ILE A 224 1.46 14.11 9.63
C ILE A 224 0.91 13.13 8.59
N LEU A 225 0.29 12.05 9.05
CA LEU A 225 -0.24 10.99 8.19
C LEU A 225 -1.73 11.18 7.91
N GLU A 226 -2.50 11.59 8.93
CA GLU A 226 -3.93 11.86 8.80
C GLU A 226 -4.39 12.89 9.82
N VAL A 227 -5.40 13.69 9.44
CA VAL A 227 -6.05 14.67 10.31
C VAL A 227 -7.56 14.55 10.11
N ASP A 228 -8.30 14.47 11.22
CA ASP A 228 -9.76 14.41 11.21
C ASP A 228 -10.32 15.27 12.36
N GLY A 229 -11.59 15.65 12.30
CA GLY A 229 -12.18 16.63 13.22
C GLY A 229 -11.73 18.08 12.97
N THR A 230 -11.38 18.39 11.73
CA THR A 230 -11.18 19.77 11.23
C THR A 230 -12.51 20.49 10.99
N LEU A 231 -12.46 21.79 10.64
CA LEU A 231 -13.65 22.58 10.29
C LEU A 231 -14.50 22.00 9.15
N THR A 232 -13.90 21.16 8.29
CA THR A 232 -14.57 20.57 7.11
C THR A 232 -14.96 19.11 7.30
N THR A 233 -14.70 18.52 8.47
CA THR A 233 -14.94 17.11 8.78
C THR A 233 -15.66 16.98 10.11
N GLN A 234 -16.44 15.91 10.32
CA GLN A 234 -17.09 15.70 11.62
C GLN A 234 -16.06 15.62 12.76
N PRO A 235 -16.33 16.15 13.95
CA PRO A 235 -15.40 16.06 15.07
C PRO A 235 -15.15 14.60 15.49
N VAL A 236 -13.97 14.35 16.05
CA VAL A 236 -13.69 13.14 16.82
C VAL A 236 -14.05 13.44 18.27
N LEU A 237 -14.71 12.51 18.95
CA LEU A 237 -15.10 12.70 20.35
C LEU A 237 -14.14 11.93 21.26
N GLU A 238 -13.45 12.62 22.16
CA GLU A 238 -12.63 11.99 23.19
C GLU A 238 -13.47 11.83 24.46
N HIS A 239 -13.58 10.59 24.95
CA HIS A 239 -14.23 10.27 26.22
C HIS A 239 -13.17 10.02 27.31
N ILE A 240 -13.30 10.72 28.43
CA ILE A 240 -12.47 10.56 29.64
C ILE A 240 -13.42 10.48 30.83
N GLY A 241 -13.45 9.33 31.51
CA GLY A 241 -14.45 9.04 32.51
C GLY A 241 -15.88 9.24 31.95
N THR A 242 -16.63 10.17 32.52
CA THR A 242 -17.99 10.53 32.11
C THR A 242 -18.06 11.76 31.20
N SER A 243 -16.92 12.36 30.85
CA SER A 243 -16.86 13.59 30.06
C SER A 243 -16.52 13.31 28.60
N THR A 244 -17.17 14.02 27.69
CA THR A 244 -16.96 13.91 26.24
C THR A 244 -16.50 15.25 25.66
N TRP A 245 -15.42 15.23 24.89
CA TRP A 245 -14.82 16.42 24.28
C TRP A 245 -14.75 16.27 22.77
N PRO A 246 -15.44 17.13 21.98
CA PRO A 246 -15.24 17.15 20.54
C PRO A 246 -13.89 17.79 20.21
N GLY A 247 -13.20 17.29 19.19
CA GLY A 247 -11.90 17.83 18.81
C GLY A 247 -11.34 17.33 17.49
N ARG A 248 -10.12 17.76 17.23
CA ARG A 248 -9.30 17.36 16.09
C ARG A 248 -8.33 16.28 16.53
N LEU A 249 -8.29 15.19 15.77
CA LEU A 249 -7.33 14.11 15.94
C LEU A 249 -6.30 14.15 14.81
N THR A 250 -5.02 14.15 15.17
CA THR A 250 -3.91 14.11 14.23
C THR A 250 -3.08 12.86 14.51
N LEU A 251 -2.92 11.99 13.50
CA LEU A 251 -1.97 10.89 13.54
C LEU A 251 -0.66 11.31 12.89
N THR A 252 0.43 11.04 13.59
CA THR A 252 1.78 11.08 13.03
C THR A 252 2.36 9.68 12.92
N ASP A 253 3.54 9.58 12.34
CA ASP A 253 4.32 8.35 12.34
C ASP A 253 4.93 8.00 13.71
N HIS A 254 4.64 8.75 14.78
CA HIS A 254 5.16 8.51 16.14
C HIS A 254 4.10 8.53 17.24
N ALA A 255 3.08 9.38 17.12
CA ALA A 255 2.08 9.62 18.16
C ALA A 255 0.74 10.09 17.59
N LEU A 256 -0.29 10.02 18.42
CA LEU A 256 -1.56 10.69 18.21
C LEU A 256 -1.61 12.00 19.02
N TYR A 257 -2.16 13.03 18.40
CA TYR A 257 -2.38 14.32 19.02
C TYR A 257 -3.86 14.64 18.98
N PHE A 258 -4.47 14.86 20.14
CA PHE A 258 -5.86 15.27 20.26
C PHE A 258 -5.95 16.71 20.75
N GLU A 259 -6.63 17.55 19.98
CA GLU A 259 -6.87 18.96 20.30
C GLU A 259 -8.37 19.19 20.48
N ALA A 260 -8.82 19.43 21.71
CA ALA A 260 -10.23 19.71 21.99
C ALA A 260 -10.66 21.03 21.33
N LEU A 261 -11.86 21.01 20.74
CA LEU A 261 -12.48 22.18 20.13
C LEU A 261 -13.06 23.10 21.21
N ARG A 262 -12.63 24.36 21.21
CA ARG A 262 -13.29 25.45 21.95
C ARG A 262 -14.08 26.33 20.99
N VAL A 263 -14.76 27.34 21.55
CA VAL A 263 -15.70 28.24 20.84
C VAL A 263 -15.16 28.78 19.50
N VAL A 264 -13.84 28.96 19.34
CA VAL A 264 -13.20 29.29 18.03
C VAL A 264 -11.75 28.77 17.88
N THR A 265 -11.19 28.09 18.89
CA THR A 265 -9.76 27.69 18.89
C THR A 265 -9.60 26.25 19.34
N PHE A 266 -8.44 25.67 19.04
CA PHE A 266 -8.05 24.36 19.55
C PHE A 266 -7.26 24.48 20.85
N ASP A 267 -7.47 23.55 21.77
CA ASP A 267 -6.68 23.45 22.99
C ASP A 267 -5.26 22.95 22.75
N LYS A 268 -4.41 23.03 23.78
CA LYS A 268 -3.10 22.37 23.73
C LYS A 268 -3.30 20.86 23.47
N PRO A 269 -2.53 20.27 22.56
CA PRO A 269 -2.72 18.88 22.19
C PRO A 269 -2.36 17.93 23.33
N LYS A 270 -3.24 16.96 23.60
CA LYS A 270 -2.92 15.76 24.37
C LYS A 270 -2.18 14.78 23.47
N VAL A 271 -1.08 14.21 23.95
CA VAL A 271 -0.21 13.33 23.18
C VAL A 271 -0.35 11.89 23.65
N TYR A 272 -0.62 10.97 22.73
CA TYR A 272 -0.68 9.54 22.98
C TYR A 272 0.44 8.86 22.19
N GLU A 273 1.47 8.42 22.91
CA GLU A 273 2.73 7.91 22.36
C GLU A 273 2.59 6.51 21.74
N LEU A 274 3.00 6.36 20.47
CA LEU A 274 3.01 5.07 19.76
C LEU A 274 4.43 4.52 19.56
N ALA A 275 5.46 5.36 19.66
CA ALA A 275 6.82 5.02 19.26
C ALA A 275 7.63 4.29 20.32
N HIS A 276 7.30 4.47 21.61
CA HIS A 276 8.01 3.85 22.74
C HIS A 276 7.22 2.67 23.30
N ASP A 277 7.87 1.64 23.86
CA ASP A 277 7.14 0.55 24.50
C ASP A 277 6.52 1.00 25.83
N LEU A 278 5.23 1.35 25.78
CA LEU A 278 4.42 1.68 26.95
C LEU A 278 3.30 0.66 27.17
N LYS A 279 3.52 -0.59 26.71
CA LYS A 279 2.55 -1.69 26.71
C LYS A 279 1.19 -1.26 26.16
N GLN A 280 1.21 -0.53 25.05
CA GLN A 280 0.00 0.03 24.46
C GLN A 280 -1.00 -1.04 24.06
N SER A 281 -2.29 -0.75 24.17
CA SER A 281 -3.37 -1.57 23.62
C SER A 281 -4.31 -0.68 22.84
N ILE A 282 -4.49 -1.01 21.54
CA ILE A 282 -5.40 -0.31 20.64
C ILE A 282 -6.43 -1.31 20.14
N LYS A 283 -7.70 -1.10 20.51
CA LYS A 283 -8.80 -2.03 20.20
C LYS A 283 -10.11 -1.28 19.91
N PRO A 284 -11.03 -1.89 19.15
CA PRO A 284 -12.41 -1.41 19.10
C PRO A 284 -12.99 -1.30 20.50
N GLU A 285 -13.85 -0.30 20.72
CA GLU A 285 -14.58 -0.09 21.95
C GLU A 285 -16.04 0.26 21.66
N LEU A 286 -16.95 -0.26 22.49
CA LEU A 286 -18.38 -0.04 22.32
C LEU A 286 -18.80 1.15 23.19
N THR A 287 -19.17 2.27 22.57
CA THR A 287 -19.58 3.50 23.30
C THR A 287 -21.09 3.61 23.54
N GLY A 288 -21.85 2.57 23.18
CA GLY A 288 -23.29 2.52 23.37
C GLY A 288 -23.74 2.09 24.76
N PRO A 289 -24.98 2.44 25.16
CA PRO A 289 -25.60 1.85 26.34
C PRO A 289 -25.50 0.32 26.28
N TRP A 290 -25.10 -0.30 27.40
CA TRP A 290 -25.03 -1.76 27.57
C TRP A 290 -24.05 -2.52 26.65
N GLY A 291 -23.08 -1.84 26.04
CA GLY A 291 -22.13 -2.51 25.13
C GLY A 291 -22.81 -3.00 23.85
N SER A 292 -23.83 -2.28 23.37
CA SER A 292 -24.50 -2.60 22.11
C SER A 292 -23.55 -2.39 20.91
N ARG A 293 -23.47 -3.40 20.03
CA ARG A 293 -22.72 -3.36 18.77
C ARG A 293 -23.23 -2.29 17.78
N LEU A 294 -24.42 -1.73 18.00
CA LEU A 294 -24.95 -0.62 17.20
C LEU A 294 -24.12 0.67 17.35
N PHE A 295 -23.32 0.75 18.41
CA PHE A 295 -22.46 1.88 18.76
C PHE A 295 -20.97 1.48 18.75
N ASP A 296 -20.58 0.56 17.87
CA ASP A 296 -19.19 0.14 17.67
C ASP A 296 -18.39 1.18 16.86
N LYS A 297 -18.33 2.39 17.41
CA LYS A 297 -17.85 3.61 16.77
C LYS A 297 -16.58 4.15 17.40
N ALA A 298 -16.00 3.46 18.37
CA ALA A 298 -14.84 3.96 19.08
C ALA A 298 -13.60 3.07 19.01
N VAL A 299 -12.46 3.71 19.24
CA VAL A 299 -11.16 3.07 19.45
C VAL A 299 -10.69 3.42 20.85
N MET A 300 -10.40 2.39 21.65
CA MET A 300 -9.71 2.54 22.92
C MET A 300 -8.19 2.55 22.68
N TYR A 301 -7.51 3.51 23.31
CA TYR A 301 -6.07 3.51 23.54
C TYR A 301 -5.79 3.37 25.05
N LYS A 302 -5.03 2.33 25.42
CA LYS A 302 -4.56 2.12 26.78
C LYS A 302 -3.04 2.02 26.81
N SER A 303 -2.41 2.55 27.85
CA SER A 303 -0.97 2.52 28.08
C SER A 303 -0.69 2.56 29.58
N ILE A 304 0.49 2.11 30.02
CA ILE A 304 0.94 2.27 31.42
C ILE A 304 1.14 3.74 31.82
N SER A 305 1.27 4.65 30.85
CA SER A 305 1.40 6.09 31.09
C SER A 305 0.08 6.78 31.42
N LEU A 306 -1.06 6.09 31.25
CA LEU A 306 -2.39 6.63 31.50
C LEU A 306 -3.05 5.90 32.67
N SER A 307 -3.63 6.66 33.60
CA SER A 307 -4.44 6.10 34.70
C SER A 307 -5.77 5.53 34.21
N GLU A 308 -6.36 6.15 33.18
CA GLU A 308 -7.60 5.72 32.54
C GLU A 308 -7.38 5.55 31.02
N PRO A 309 -8.04 4.57 30.38
CA PRO A 309 -7.96 4.42 28.93
C PRO A 309 -8.59 5.62 28.23
N MET A 310 -7.96 6.06 27.14
CA MET A 310 -8.53 7.06 26.24
C MET A 310 -9.49 6.34 25.28
N ILE A 311 -10.71 6.86 25.11
CA ILE A 311 -11.67 6.34 24.13
C ILE A 311 -11.94 7.43 23.10
N MET A 312 -11.64 7.16 21.83
CA MET A 312 -11.93 8.03 20.69
C MET A 312 -13.13 7.49 19.93
N GLU A 313 -14.24 8.21 19.96
CA GLU A 313 -15.39 7.90 19.14
C GLU A 313 -15.34 8.67 17.82
N PHE A 314 -15.67 7.96 16.75
CA PHE A 314 -15.76 8.43 15.38
C PHE A 314 -17.24 8.38 14.96
N PRO A 315 -18.01 9.46 15.19
CA PRO A 315 -19.39 9.51 14.77
C PRO A 315 -19.52 9.23 13.26
N GLU A 316 -20.44 8.35 12.92
CA GLU A 316 -20.84 7.99 11.56
C GLU A 316 -22.34 7.65 11.60
N LEU A 317 -23.10 8.05 10.57
CA LEU A 317 -24.55 7.82 10.54
C LEU A 317 -24.88 6.32 10.43
N THR A 318 -24.12 5.60 9.60
CA THR A 318 -24.32 4.16 9.33
C THR A 318 -22.97 3.47 9.21
N GLY A 319 -22.84 2.28 9.80
CA GLY A 319 -21.61 1.50 9.77
C GLY A 319 -20.55 1.99 10.76
N HIS A 320 -19.32 1.50 10.56
CA HIS A 320 -18.15 1.75 11.39
C HIS A 320 -16.88 1.94 10.54
N SER A 321 -17.05 2.39 9.28
CA SER A 321 -15.97 2.49 8.29
C SER A 321 -14.93 3.53 8.69
N ARG A 322 -15.37 4.66 9.27
CA ARG A 322 -14.49 5.73 9.77
C ARG A 322 -13.65 5.23 10.94
N ARG A 323 -14.27 4.50 11.87
CA ARG A 323 -13.58 3.91 13.02
C ARG A 323 -12.58 2.84 12.60
N ASP A 324 -12.96 1.93 11.70
CA ASP A 324 -12.07 0.85 11.24
C ASP A 324 -10.86 1.38 10.50
N TYR A 325 -11.05 2.43 9.70
CA TYR A 325 -9.94 3.13 9.06
C TYR A 325 -8.94 3.67 10.09
N TRP A 326 -9.43 4.43 11.08
CA TRP A 326 -8.60 5.01 12.13
C TRP A 326 -7.90 3.94 12.99
N LEU A 327 -8.64 2.90 13.37
CA LEU A 327 -8.09 1.75 14.08
C LEU A 327 -6.94 1.09 13.31
N ALA A 328 -7.12 0.89 12.00
CA ALA A 328 -6.14 0.24 11.15
C ALA A 328 -4.84 1.04 11.04
N ILE A 329 -4.94 2.35 10.76
CA ILE A 329 -3.75 3.22 10.61
C ILE A 329 -3.02 3.46 11.95
N MET A 330 -3.75 3.54 13.06
CA MET A 330 -3.15 3.64 14.40
C MET A 330 -2.36 2.39 14.75
N ARG A 331 -2.94 1.21 14.47
CA ARG A 331 -2.28 -0.08 14.69
C ARG A 331 -1.07 -0.26 13.80
N GLU A 332 -1.12 0.17 12.55
CA GLU A 332 0.02 0.09 11.64
C GLU A 332 1.23 0.85 12.18
N VAL A 333 1.05 2.10 12.63
CA VAL A 333 2.13 2.89 13.24
C VAL A 333 2.67 2.20 14.50
N LEU A 334 1.77 1.75 15.39
CA LEU A 334 2.17 1.04 16.61
C LEU A 334 2.96 -0.25 16.31
N TYR A 335 2.49 -1.06 15.36
CA TYR A 335 3.14 -2.33 15.02
C TYR A 335 4.46 -2.13 14.27
N ALA A 336 4.58 -1.09 13.46
CA ALA A 336 5.86 -0.71 12.85
C ALA A 336 6.92 -0.40 13.93
N HIS A 337 6.59 0.42 14.93
CA HIS A 337 7.52 0.73 16.03
C HIS A 337 7.83 -0.50 16.89
N ARG A 338 6.86 -1.36 17.17
CA ARG A 338 7.11 -2.64 17.87
C ARG A 338 8.04 -3.55 17.10
N PHE A 339 7.86 -3.65 15.79
CA PHE A 339 8.75 -4.42 14.92
C PHE A 339 10.18 -3.87 14.97
N ILE A 340 10.33 -2.55 14.83
CA ILE A 340 11.62 -1.85 14.92
C ILE A 340 12.31 -2.16 16.26
N GLN A 341 11.60 -2.03 17.37
CA GLN A 341 12.15 -2.31 18.71
C GLN A 341 12.50 -3.79 18.90
N LYS A 342 11.60 -4.70 18.52
CA LYS A 342 11.79 -6.15 18.67
C LYS A 342 13.05 -6.64 17.96
N HIS A 343 13.37 -6.05 16.82
CA HIS A 343 14.51 -6.44 15.98
C HIS A 343 15.68 -5.45 16.07
N GLU A 344 15.65 -4.52 17.05
CA GLU A 344 16.73 -3.55 17.31
C GLU A 344 17.18 -2.80 16.03
N ILE A 345 16.19 -2.40 15.21
CA ILE A 345 16.43 -1.71 13.95
C ILE A 345 16.72 -0.24 14.23
N GLU A 346 17.87 0.23 13.74
CA GLU A 346 18.37 1.58 13.99
C GLU A 346 18.77 2.29 12.69
N GLY A 347 19.10 3.58 12.78
CA GLY A 347 19.65 4.35 11.67
C GLY A 347 18.73 4.43 10.44
N VAL A 348 19.33 4.22 9.26
CA VAL A 348 18.64 4.37 7.97
C VAL A 348 17.57 3.30 7.79
N GLU A 349 17.82 2.10 8.30
CA GLU A 349 16.90 0.96 8.22
C GLU A 349 15.64 1.18 9.06
N LYS A 350 15.76 1.88 10.21
CA LYS A 350 14.61 2.31 11.01
C LYS A 350 13.72 3.24 10.19
N GLU A 351 14.33 4.23 9.56
CA GLU A 351 13.62 5.22 8.74
C GLU A 351 12.99 4.58 7.50
N GLU A 352 13.67 3.63 6.87
CA GLU A 352 13.10 2.84 5.75
C GLU A 352 11.90 1.99 6.20
N THR A 353 11.94 1.44 7.42
CA THR A 353 10.86 0.65 7.99
C THR A 353 9.63 1.50 8.30
N LEU A 354 9.81 2.69 8.88
CA LEU A 354 8.73 3.67 9.06
C LEU A 354 8.18 4.18 7.72
N SER A 355 9.06 4.37 6.74
CA SER A 355 8.65 4.76 5.38
C SER A 355 7.69 3.75 4.75
N LYS A 356 7.87 2.45 5.03
CA LYS A 356 6.97 1.39 4.54
C LYS A 356 5.56 1.48 5.14
N SER A 357 5.45 1.74 6.45
CA SER A 357 4.14 1.92 7.09
C SER A 357 3.42 3.16 6.57
N VAL A 358 4.15 4.27 6.39
CA VAL A 358 3.64 5.52 5.80
C VAL A 358 3.09 5.29 4.39
N LEU A 359 3.83 4.57 3.52
CA LEU A 359 3.36 4.24 2.19
C LEU A 359 2.10 3.35 2.21
N GLY A 360 2.00 2.41 3.15
CA GLY A 360 0.78 1.62 3.36
C GLY A 360 -0.44 2.51 3.61
N ILE A 361 -0.31 3.48 4.51
CA ILE A 361 -1.38 4.44 4.85
C ILE A 361 -1.76 5.30 3.64
N LEU A 362 -0.78 5.80 2.89
CA LEU A 362 -1.00 6.58 1.67
C LEU A 362 -1.76 5.78 0.60
N ARG A 363 -1.45 4.49 0.43
CA ARG A 363 -2.18 3.63 -0.52
C ARG A 363 -3.63 3.43 -0.09
N ILE A 364 -3.91 3.30 1.21
CA ILE A 364 -5.30 3.21 1.69
C ILE A 364 -6.05 4.51 1.46
N GLN A 365 -5.44 5.66 1.74
CA GLN A 365 -6.05 6.96 1.44
C GLN A 365 -6.44 7.06 -0.05
N ALA A 366 -5.56 6.61 -0.94
CA ALA A 366 -5.84 6.57 -2.37
C ALA A 366 -7.00 5.63 -2.75
N ILE A 367 -7.11 4.48 -2.09
CA ILE A 367 -8.16 3.49 -2.34
C ILE A 367 -9.52 3.97 -1.80
N ARG A 368 -9.53 4.57 -0.61
CA ARG A 368 -10.76 5.12 0.00
C ARG A 368 -11.39 6.19 -0.89
N ASP A 369 -10.56 7.06 -1.46
CA ASP A 369 -11.01 8.08 -2.41
C ASP A 369 -11.55 7.47 -3.72
N LEU A 370 -11.08 6.28 -4.09
CA LEU A 370 -11.45 5.59 -5.33
C LEU A 370 -12.71 4.72 -5.20
N LEU A 371 -12.89 4.05 -4.06
CA LEU A 371 -13.86 2.97 -3.86
C LEU A 371 -14.85 3.28 -2.72
N LEU A 372 -15.52 4.44 -2.80
CA LEU A 372 -16.42 4.98 -1.78
C LEU A 372 -17.55 4.05 -1.29
N SER A 373 -17.85 2.95 -2.00
CA SER A 373 -18.94 2.02 -1.70
C SER A 373 -18.50 0.58 -1.40
N ALA A 374 -17.20 0.27 -1.44
CA ALA A 374 -16.71 -1.08 -1.17
C ALA A 374 -16.39 -1.25 0.33
N ALA A 375 -16.75 -2.39 0.91
CA ALA A 375 -16.31 -2.77 2.25
C ALA A 375 -14.80 -3.10 2.21
N ILE A 376 -13.95 -2.11 2.50
CA ILE A 376 -12.49 -2.26 2.50
C ILE A 376 -12.03 -2.80 3.85
N LYS A 377 -11.35 -3.95 3.85
CA LYS A 377 -10.61 -4.46 5.01
C LYS A 377 -9.27 -3.75 5.12
N TYR A 378 -9.24 -2.60 5.80
CA TYR A 378 -8.07 -1.71 5.85
C TYR A 378 -6.84 -2.41 6.43
N GLU A 379 -7.00 -3.23 7.46
CA GLU A 379 -5.93 -3.99 8.10
C GLU A 379 -5.19 -4.93 7.14
N ALA A 380 -5.85 -5.45 6.09
CA ALA A 380 -5.24 -6.33 5.12
C ALA A 380 -4.33 -5.58 4.11
N LEU A 381 -4.41 -4.26 4.06
CA LEU A 381 -3.61 -3.41 3.17
C LEU A 381 -2.44 -2.71 3.88
N LEU A 382 -2.29 -2.93 5.19
CA LEU A 382 -1.25 -2.36 6.04
C LEU A 382 -0.30 -3.48 6.47
N MET A 383 0.97 -3.39 6.13
CA MET A 383 1.92 -4.50 6.22
C MET A 383 2.02 -5.06 7.65
N PHE A 384 2.32 -4.20 8.61
CA PHE A 384 2.59 -4.65 9.99
C PHE A 384 1.30 -5.11 10.66
N ASN A 385 0.19 -4.42 10.38
CA ASN A 385 -1.14 -4.81 10.86
C ASN A 385 -1.59 -6.15 10.27
N PHE A 386 -1.45 -6.34 8.96
CA PHE A 386 -1.78 -7.58 8.26
C PHE A 386 -0.97 -8.75 8.82
N CYS A 387 0.36 -8.64 8.87
CA CYS A 387 1.22 -9.71 9.38
C CYS A 387 0.94 -10.03 10.86
N ASN A 388 0.57 -9.05 11.68
CA ASN A 388 0.25 -9.30 13.08
C ASN A 388 -1.08 -10.04 13.27
N GLN A 389 -1.97 -10.04 12.28
CA GLN A 389 -3.26 -10.73 12.33
C GLN A 389 -3.28 -12.02 11.51
N LEU A 390 -2.40 -12.15 10.52
CA LEU A 390 -2.32 -13.30 9.62
C LEU A 390 -1.65 -14.51 10.31
N PRO A 391 -2.26 -15.70 10.31
CA PRO A 391 -1.57 -16.92 10.69
C PRO A 391 -0.31 -17.15 9.83
N GLY A 392 0.86 -17.26 10.46
CA GLY A 392 2.15 -17.33 9.76
C GLY A 392 2.71 -15.98 9.30
N GLY A 393 2.09 -14.86 9.69
CA GLY A 393 2.59 -13.51 9.40
C GLY A 393 3.86 -13.17 10.21
N ASP A 394 4.10 -13.83 11.33
CA ASP A 394 5.35 -13.79 12.08
C ASP A 394 6.54 -14.28 11.24
N ASN A 395 6.38 -15.35 10.45
CA ASN A 395 7.41 -15.82 9.51
C ASN A 395 7.75 -14.77 8.44
N ILE A 396 6.74 -14.01 7.98
CA ILE A 396 6.95 -12.92 7.02
C ILE A 396 7.76 -11.80 7.68
N LEU A 397 7.38 -11.38 8.89
CA LEU A 397 8.10 -10.33 9.63
C LEU A 397 9.53 -10.75 9.98
N GLU A 398 9.74 -12.00 10.37
CA GLU A 398 11.08 -12.55 10.63
C GLU A 398 11.94 -12.55 9.36
N THR A 399 11.35 -12.93 8.22
CA THR A 399 12.04 -12.86 6.91
C THR A 399 12.39 -11.42 6.54
N LEU A 400 11.48 -10.47 6.78
CA LEU A 400 11.72 -9.04 6.57
C LEU A 400 12.87 -8.52 7.45
N ALA A 401 12.88 -8.87 8.73
CA ALA A 401 13.94 -8.49 9.66
C ALA A 401 15.31 -9.03 9.21
N ASN A 402 15.39 -10.29 8.78
CA ASN A 402 16.60 -10.89 8.24
C ASN A 402 17.08 -10.19 6.95
N VAL A 403 16.16 -9.82 6.07
CA VAL A 403 16.47 -9.04 4.86
C VAL A 403 17.06 -7.67 5.24
N ILE A 404 16.49 -6.98 6.24
CA ILE A 404 17.00 -5.69 6.72
C ILE A 404 18.41 -5.85 7.33
N ALA A 405 18.61 -6.88 8.17
CA ALA A 405 19.90 -7.17 8.79
C ALA A 405 20.99 -7.47 7.75
N SER A 406 20.67 -8.27 6.72
CA SER A 406 21.60 -8.56 5.61
C SER A 406 22.01 -7.30 4.87
N ARG A 407 21.06 -6.39 4.59
CA ARG A 407 21.37 -5.11 3.92
C ARG A 407 22.32 -4.23 4.74
N ARG A 408 22.13 -4.19 6.07
CA ARG A 408 23.01 -3.44 6.99
C ARG A 408 24.44 -3.98 6.96
N LEU A 409 24.60 -5.32 6.90
CA LEU A 409 25.90 -5.96 6.79
C LEU A 409 26.59 -5.65 5.45
N ASP A 410 25.87 -5.75 4.33
CA ASP A 410 26.37 -5.40 2.99
C ASP A 410 26.76 -3.91 2.89
N ARG A 411 26.07 -3.05 3.64
CA ARG A 411 26.41 -1.63 3.72
C ARG A 411 27.76 -1.38 4.38
N THR A 412 28.05 -2.13 5.44
CA THR A 412 29.24 -2.00 6.27
C THR A 412 30.49 -2.59 5.59
N ASN A 413 30.34 -3.66 4.79
CA ASN A 413 31.43 -4.42 4.19
C ASN A 413 31.90 -3.94 2.80
N GLN A 414 31.96 -2.64 2.50
CA GLN A 414 32.29 -2.16 1.14
C GLN A 414 33.66 -2.61 0.60
N SER A 415 33.70 -3.75 -0.09
CA SER A 415 34.62 -4.03 -1.20
C SER A 415 33.95 -4.97 -2.20
N THR A 416 33.13 -4.41 -3.09
CA THR A 416 32.91 -4.78 -4.50
C THR A 416 31.48 -4.38 -4.91
N SER A 417 31.42 -3.48 -5.88
CA SER A 417 30.21 -3.11 -6.60
C SER A 417 29.65 -4.36 -7.31
N ARG A 418 28.76 -5.12 -6.65
CA ARG A 418 27.79 -5.97 -7.36
C ARG A 418 26.78 -5.04 -8.02
N SER A 419 27.17 -4.53 -9.19
CA SER A 419 26.26 -3.91 -10.15
C SER A 419 25.23 -4.97 -10.58
N GLY A 420 24.09 -5.05 -9.90
CA GLY A 420 23.12 -6.11 -10.18
C GLY A 420 21.70 -5.73 -9.82
N MET A 421 20.83 -5.59 -10.83
CA MET A 421 19.43 -6.06 -10.84
C MET A 421 18.45 -5.74 -9.68
N TYR A 422 18.67 -4.71 -8.87
CA TYR A 422 17.76 -4.35 -7.77
C TYR A 422 16.99 -3.04 -8.02
N SER A 423 15.77 -2.91 -7.46
CA SER A 423 15.00 -1.66 -7.46
C SER A 423 15.57 -0.60 -6.48
N ILE A 424 14.96 0.59 -6.42
CA ILE A 424 15.27 1.67 -5.48
C ILE A 424 14.63 1.41 -4.10
N SER A 425 15.28 1.86 -3.02
CA SER A 425 14.74 1.71 -1.66
C SER A 425 13.56 2.63 -1.38
N THR A 426 12.71 2.25 -0.43
CA THR A 426 11.54 3.04 0.01
C THR A 426 11.93 4.45 0.43
N LEU A 427 12.98 4.56 1.24
CA LEU A 427 13.49 5.84 1.74
C LEU A 427 14.01 6.73 0.60
N GLY A 428 14.72 6.14 -0.36
CA GLY A 428 15.17 6.87 -1.55
C GLY A 428 14.01 7.47 -2.33
N ILE A 429 12.91 6.73 -2.49
CA ILE A 429 11.71 7.24 -3.17
C ILE A 429 11.06 8.37 -2.37
N LEU A 430 10.89 8.21 -1.06
CA LEU A 430 10.30 9.28 -0.24
C LEU A 430 11.15 10.55 -0.26
N SER A 431 12.48 10.42 -0.27
CA SER A 431 13.39 11.56 -0.44
C SER A 431 13.20 12.24 -1.79
N ASN A 432 13.06 11.48 -2.88
CA ASN A 432 12.78 12.02 -4.22
C ASN A 432 11.40 12.68 -4.34
N LEU A 433 10.43 12.24 -3.53
CA LEU A 433 9.12 12.86 -3.39
C LEU A 433 9.14 14.11 -2.47
N GLY A 434 10.28 14.37 -1.81
CA GLY A 434 10.45 15.46 -0.86
C GLY A 434 9.64 15.26 0.42
N LEU A 435 9.48 14.02 0.87
CA LEU A 435 8.79 13.63 2.09
C LEU A 435 9.75 13.36 3.27
N VAL A 436 11.06 13.24 2.99
CA VAL A 436 12.13 13.05 3.97
C VAL A 436 13.33 13.92 3.55
N SER A 437 14.16 14.33 4.51
CA SER A 437 15.40 15.07 4.25
C SER A 437 16.30 14.36 3.22
N GLN A 438 17.08 15.13 2.45
CA GLN A 438 17.95 14.56 1.42
C GLN A 438 19.07 13.74 2.04
N VAL A 439 19.02 12.43 1.84
CA VAL A 439 20.18 11.56 2.11
C VAL A 439 21.20 11.82 1.01
N SER A 440 22.43 12.18 1.38
CA SER A 440 23.53 12.42 0.46
C SER A 440 23.64 11.28 -0.55
N THR A 441 23.46 11.61 -1.83
CA THR A 441 23.37 10.66 -2.96
C THR A 441 24.71 9.97 -3.29
N GLU A 442 25.72 10.12 -2.43
CA GLU A 442 27.07 9.60 -2.67
C GLU A 442 27.21 8.10 -2.37
N ASP A 443 26.31 7.51 -1.56
CA ASP A 443 26.36 6.08 -1.25
C ASP A 443 25.16 5.30 -1.79
N LYS A 444 25.43 4.54 -2.86
CA LYS A 444 24.74 3.32 -3.31
C LYS A 444 23.33 3.47 -3.90
N LEU A 445 23.32 3.64 -5.22
CA LEU A 445 22.31 3.04 -6.09
C LEU A 445 22.38 1.50 -5.97
N LEU A 446 21.20 0.85 -5.92
CA LEU A 446 20.92 -0.60 -5.90
C LEU A 446 20.64 -1.18 -4.50
N VAL A 447 19.36 -1.28 -4.10
CA VAL A 447 18.75 -2.41 -3.37
C VAL A 447 17.23 -2.20 -3.40
N GLY A 448 16.50 -3.14 -3.95
CA GLY A 448 15.06 -3.17 -4.03
C GLY A 448 14.61 -4.62 -3.85
N GLU A 449 13.35 -4.80 -3.49
CA GLU A 449 12.84 -6.06 -2.93
C GLU A 449 12.51 -7.12 -3.97
N ILE A 450 12.92 -6.88 -5.22
CA ILE A 450 12.61 -7.70 -6.37
C ILE A 450 13.91 -8.01 -7.12
N VAL A 451 14.11 -9.30 -7.45
CA VAL A 451 15.25 -9.80 -8.22
C VAL A 451 14.78 -10.37 -9.54
N VAL A 452 15.42 -10.02 -10.65
CA VAL A 452 15.08 -10.55 -11.98
C VAL A 452 15.09 -12.09 -12.03
N GLY A 453 14.00 -12.66 -12.56
CA GLY A 453 13.82 -14.08 -12.84
C GLY A 453 13.66 -15.00 -11.63
N GLU A 454 13.70 -14.46 -10.42
CA GLU A 454 13.65 -15.22 -9.17
C GLU A 454 12.77 -14.52 -8.16
N LEU A 455 12.09 -15.30 -7.31
CA LEU A 455 11.44 -14.77 -6.12
C LEU A 455 12.49 -14.58 -5.02
N THR A 456 12.47 -13.43 -4.37
CA THR A 456 13.23 -13.17 -3.14
C THR A 456 12.78 -14.06 -1.99
N SER A 457 13.57 -14.11 -0.91
CA SER A 457 13.17 -14.79 0.33
C SER A 457 11.84 -14.26 0.87
N LEU A 458 11.64 -12.95 0.81
CA LEU A 458 10.41 -12.31 1.24
C LEU A 458 9.23 -12.67 0.34
N GLU A 459 9.39 -12.60 -0.99
CA GLU A 459 8.34 -13.02 -1.94
C GLU A 459 7.93 -14.48 -1.72
N ARG A 460 8.90 -15.38 -1.47
CA ARG A 460 8.63 -16.79 -1.15
C ARG A 460 7.85 -16.94 0.15
N ALA A 461 8.30 -16.31 1.23
CA ALA A 461 7.62 -16.36 2.52
C ALA A 461 6.16 -15.88 2.42
N VAL A 462 5.92 -14.78 1.69
CA VAL A 462 4.56 -14.26 1.45
C VAL A 462 3.71 -15.27 0.66
N ASN A 463 4.25 -15.85 -0.41
CA ASN A 463 3.52 -16.80 -1.24
C ASN A 463 3.19 -18.10 -0.50
N ASP A 464 4.15 -18.64 0.25
CA ASP A 464 3.97 -19.86 1.04
C ASP A 464 2.91 -19.66 2.13
N THR A 465 3.00 -18.57 2.90
CA THR A 465 1.98 -18.24 3.91
C THR A 465 0.60 -18.08 3.27
N ARG A 466 0.50 -17.42 2.11
CA ARG A 466 -0.76 -17.26 1.38
C ARG A 466 -1.36 -18.58 0.92
N ILE A 467 -0.56 -19.49 0.37
CA ILE A 467 -1.01 -20.81 -0.07
C ILE A 467 -1.52 -21.62 1.12
N ASN A 468 -0.76 -21.63 2.21
CA ASN A 468 -1.11 -22.33 3.44
C ASN A 468 -2.40 -21.78 4.05
N TYR A 469 -2.54 -20.45 4.10
CA TYR A 469 -3.74 -19.79 4.61
C TYR A 469 -4.98 -20.14 3.77
N LYS A 470 -4.89 -20.12 2.42
CA LYS A 470 -6.00 -20.54 1.55
C LYS A 470 -6.39 -22.00 1.74
N GLN A 471 -5.43 -22.88 2.03
CA GLN A 471 -5.74 -24.27 2.35
C GLN A 471 -6.45 -24.39 3.71
N LEU A 472 -6.02 -23.60 4.70
CA LEU A 472 -6.65 -23.53 6.02
C LEU A 472 -8.08 -23.00 5.93
N GLU A 473 -8.33 -21.93 5.18
CA GLU A 473 -9.69 -21.41 4.94
C GLU A 473 -10.60 -22.45 4.28
N LYS A 474 -10.11 -23.20 3.30
CA LYS A 474 -10.86 -24.29 2.66
C LYS A 474 -11.17 -25.42 3.64
N ALA A 475 -10.20 -25.80 4.48
CA ALA A 475 -10.40 -26.79 5.52
C ALA A 475 -11.43 -26.30 6.56
N GLN A 476 -11.33 -25.05 7.00
CA GLN A 476 -12.27 -24.43 7.94
C GLN A 476 -13.67 -24.33 7.35
N ALA A 477 -13.82 -23.92 6.09
CA ALA A 477 -15.11 -23.90 5.40
C ALA A 477 -15.73 -25.31 5.26
N THR A 478 -14.91 -26.35 5.15
CA THR A 478 -15.37 -27.74 5.16
C THR A 478 -15.86 -28.15 6.55
N ILE A 479 -15.16 -27.75 7.61
CA ILE A 479 -15.56 -28.01 9.01
C ILE A 479 -16.85 -27.24 9.35
N ASP A 480 -16.94 -25.98 8.95
CA ASP A 480 -18.11 -25.15 9.21
C ASP A 480 -19.32 -25.61 8.38
N GLY A 481 -19.12 -26.03 7.14
CA GLY A 481 -20.15 -26.70 6.34
C GLY A 481 -20.67 -27.99 6.96
N VAL A 482 -19.90 -28.65 7.84
CA VAL A 482 -20.33 -29.80 8.66
C VAL A 482 -20.99 -29.34 9.98
N LYS A 483 -20.77 -28.11 10.44
CA LYS A 483 -21.39 -27.52 11.65
C LYS A 483 -22.69 -26.76 11.38
N VAL A 484 -23.00 -26.36 10.14
CA VAL A 484 -24.27 -25.70 9.80
C VAL A 484 -25.42 -26.71 9.73
N ASP A 485 -25.71 -27.33 10.88
CA ASP A 485 -26.97 -28.02 11.18
C ASP A 485 -27.47 -27.68 12.60
N GLY A 486 -27.01 -26.59 13.23
CA GLY A 486 -27.45 -26.25 14.60
C GLY A 486 -27.22 -24.82 15.11
N LEU A 487 -28.34 -24.10 15.30
CA LEU A 487 -28.75 -23.42 16.55
C LEU A 487 -28.19 -22.06 17.03
N ASP A 488 -27.13 -21.45 16.50
CA ASP A 488 -26.54 -20.30 17.23
C ASP A 488 -27.15 -18.90 16.95
N THR A 489 -27.53 -18.56 15.73
CA THR A 489 -28.05 -17.20 15.40
C THR A 489 -29.46 -16.95 15.93
N ASN A 490 -30.30 -17.99 15.98
CA ASN A 490 -31.65 -17.90 16.53
C ASN A 490 -31.65 -17.77 18.06
N PHE A 491 -30.59 -18.22 18.74
CA PHE A 491 -30.50 -18.19 20.20
C PHE A 491 -30.29 -16.78 20.76
N ALA A 492 -29.52 -15.93 20.07
CA ALA A 492 -29.30 -14.54 20.48
C ALA A 492 -30.58 -13.69 20.36
N VAL A 493 -31.34 -13.89 19.28
CA VAL A 493 -32.65 -13.24 19.07
C VAL A 493 -33.69 -13.79 20.04
N MET A 494 -33.72 -15.10 20.28
CA MET A 494 -34.62 -15.70 21.29
C MET A 494 -34.32 -15.23 22.71
N LYS A 495 -33.05 -15.03 23.10
CA LYS A 495 -32.70 -14.45 24.40
C LYS A 495 -33.23 -13.04 24.58
N LEU A 496 -33.16 -12.21 23.52
CA LEU A 496 -33.69 -10.85 23.52
C LEU A 496 -35.22 -10.86 23.69
N ILE A 497 -35.92 -11.76 22.99
CA ILE A 497 -37.39 -11.90 23.05
C ILE A 497 -37.85 -12.47 24.40
N TYR A 498 -37.12 -13.45 24.96
CA TYR A 498 -37.41 -14.05 26.25
C TYR A 498 -37.27 -13.02 27.39
N TRP A 499 -36.26 -12.15 27.31
CA TRP A 499 -36.05 -11.08 28.31
C TRP A 499 -37.16 -10.00 28.26
N LEU A 500 -37.67 -9.67 27.06
CA LEU A 500 -38.80 -8.76 26.88
C LEU A 500 -40.11 -9.31 27.47
N HIS A 501 -40.28 -10.63 27.52
CA HIS A 501 -41.46 -11.27 28.14
C HIS A 501 -41.32 -11.47 29.66
N GLY A 502 -40.08 -11.50 30.18
CA GLY A 502 -39.80 -11.76 31.61
C GLY A 502 -39.75 -10.52 32.51
N SER A 503 -39.80 -9.31 31.94
CA SER A 503 -39.64 -8.06 32.68
C SER A 503 -40.97 -7.31 32.75
N HIS A 504 -41.47 -7.04 33.96
CA HIS A 504 -42.58 -6.11 34.20
C HIS A 504 -42.12 -4.67 33.90
N ALA A 505 -41.88 -4.34 32.64
CA ALA A 505 -41.66 -2.98 32.19
C ALA A 505 -42.99 -2.22 32.14
N SER A 506 -42.96 -0.94 32.52
CA SER A 506 -44.14 -0.08 32.48
C SER A 506 -44.68 0.05 31.04
N ASN A 507 -46.01 0.13 30.88
CA ASN A 507 -46.70 0.14 29.58
C ASN A 507 -46.19 1.23 28.59
N GLU A 508 -45.57 2.29 29.10
CA GLU A 508 -45.09 3.42 28.31
C GLU A 508 -43.70 3.15 27.70
N GLU A 509 -42.82 2.46 28.42
CA GLU A 509 -41.53 1.98 27.91
C GLU A 509 -41.72 0.82 26.90
N PHE A 510 -42.72 -0.03 27.12
CA PHE A 510 -43.08 -1.11 26.20
C PHE A 510 -43.56 -0.56 24.85
N CYS A 511 -44.33 0.54 24.84
CA CYS A 511 -44.80 1.17 23.60
C CYS A 511 -43.68 1.85 22.81
N GLN A 512 -42.67 2.42 23.46
CA GLN A 512 -41.52 3.00 22.77
C GLN A 512 -40.59 1.92 22.20
N LEU A 513 -40.34 0.84 22.95
CA LEU A 513 -39.53 -0.29 22.50
C LEU A 513 -40.21 -1.11 21.40
N ALA A 514 -41.54 -1.28 21.43
CA ALA A 514 -42.30 -1.92 20.35
C ALA A 514 -42.27 -1.10 19.06
N LYS A 515 -42.27 0.24 19.15
CA LYS A 515 -42.07 1.12 17.99
C LYS A 515 -40.66 1.01 17.42
N LEU A 516 -39.64 0.89 18.28
CA LEU A 516 -38.24 0.71 17.85
C LEU A 516 -38.03 -0.68 17.21
N ALA A 517 -38.61 -1.74 17.79
CA ALA A 517 -38.58 -3.09 17.26
C ALA A 517 -39.37 -3.21 15.95
N GLY A 518 -40.53 -2.55 15.83
CA GLY A 518 -41.30 -2.45 14.59
C GLY A 518 -40.54 -1.68 13.50
N PHE A 519 -39.79 -0.64 13.87
CA PHE A 519 -38.93 0.10 12.95
C PHE A 519 -37.75 -0.76 12.44
N LEU A 520 -37.14 -1.55 13.33
CA LEU A 520 -36.05 -2.48 12.98
C LEU A 520 -36.55 -3.67 12.14
N LEU A 521 -37.73 -4.23 12.44
CA LEU A 521 -38.36 -5.28 11.63
C LEU A 521 -38.78 -4.77 10.24
N ASN A 522 -39.36 -3.57 10.14
CA ASN A 522 -39.67 -2.97 8.84
C ASN A 522 -38.40 -2.63 8.06
N SER A 523 -37.32 -2.21 8.73
CA SER A 523 -36.03 -1.96 8.06
C SER A 523 -35.38 -3.25 7.55
N MET A 524 -35.53 -4.36 8.27
CA MET A 524 -35.05 -5.69 7.84
C MET A 524 -35.92 -6.31 6.73
N MET A 525 -37.24 -6.07 6.74
CA MET A 525 -38.15 -6.52 5.68
C MET A 525 -38.01 -5.70 4.38
N HIS A 526 -37.52 -4.46 4.46
CA HIS A 526 -37.23 -3.61 3.29
C HIS A 526 -35.83 -3.81 2.71
N THR A 527 -34.92 -4.49 3.42
CA THR A 527 -33.70 -5.05 2.85
C THR A 527 -33.91 -6.54 2.58
N GLY A 528 -34.82 -6.85 1.65
CA GLY A 528 -34.96 -8.20 1.11
C GLY A 528 -33.76 -8.54 0.22
N CYS A 529 -33.25 -9.77 0.40
CA CYS A 529 -32.34 -10.56 -0.46
C CYS A 529 -31.42 -9.82 -1.45
#